data_AF-A0AA88QK75-F1
#
_entry.id   AF-A0AA88QK75-F1
#
_cell.length_a   1.000
_cell.length_b   1.000
_cell.length_c   1.000
_cell.angle_alpha   90.00
_cell.angle_beta   90.00
_cell.angle_gamma   90.00
#
_symmetry.space_group_name_H-M   'P 1'
#
loop_
_entity.id
_entity.type
_entity.pdbx_description
1 polymer ?
#
loop_
_entity_poly.entity_id
_entity_poly.type
_entity_poly.pdbx_seq_one_letter_code
_entity_poly.pdbx_strand_id
1 'polypeptide(L)'
;MLPQSIPVVSNHGTPTLTTTTCELEPGESASIFIPAPWTGQLWARTLCSYDLTGRFNCLTGDCGTGSEDCASAQTVPPVTVAMFNMSSDGDGGLDFYGVSVTRGYNLAILVVPHGDDQADCMATACVNSPDDPSETGGEGTTTCFAFGDPKNCCSGAYAPPDTCEPSYYSFYFGSKCPWAYRYVDDDGEEKNRTFACSCADYRITLCPHPSPATGHKAATGAGTRPSSARKTKRVIVIVFVVVVAVIAILLTVLKILAPDFVCIGLWEICLGVKNVVTDSFYLYELKSEVYGLNA
;
A
#
# COMPACT_ATOMS: atom_id res chain seq x y z
N MET A 1 -9.65 2.50 -1.39
CA MET A 1 -10.40 2.61 -0.11
C MET A 1 -9.48 3.30 0.88
N LEU A 2 -10.02 4.15 1.76
CA LEU A 2 -9.19 4.88 2.74
C LEU A 2 -8.98 4.01 3.98
N PRO A 3 -7.77 3.98 4.56
CA PRO A 3 -7.53 3.33 5.84
C PRO A 3 -8.30 4.06 6.93
N GLN A 4 -8.99 3.32 7.79
CA GLN A 4 -9.69 3.88 8.95
C GLN A 4 -8.97 3.55 10.25
N SER A 5 -8.16 2.50 10.27
CA SER A 5 -7.40 2.17 11.46
C SER A 5 -6.19 1.30 11.12
N ILE A 6 -5.10 1.50 11.85
CA ILE A 6 -3.77 0.95 11.55
C ILE A 6 -3.24 0.27 12.80
N PRO A 7 -3.47 -1.04 12.95
CA PRO A 7 -2.88 -1.81 14.01
C PRO A 7 -1.36 -1.89 13.87
N VAL A 8 -0.67 -1.86 14.99
CA VAL A 8 0.76 -2.16 15.11
C VAL A 8 0.92 -3.23 16.19
N VAL A 9 1.39 -4.40 15.77
CA VAL A 9 1.38 -5.59 16.61
C VAL A 9 2.79 -6.13 16.78
N SER A 10 3.19 -6.30 18.03
CA SER A 10 4.40 -7.03 18.42
C SER A 10 4.19 -8.53 18.24
N ASN A 11 5.19 -9.22 17.69
CA ASN A 11 5.19 -10.67 17.65
C ASN A 11 5.44 -11.24 19.06
N HIS A 12 5.03 -12.49 19.25
CA HIS A 12 5.21 -13.20 20.52
C HIS A 12 6.68 -13.23 20.95
N GLY A 13 6.95 -12.89 22.22
CA GLY A 13 8.30 -12.88 22.78
C GLY A 13 9.10 -11.60 22.51
N THR A 14 8.50 -10.58 21.91
CA THR A 14 9.12 -9.26 21.71
C THR A 14 8.48 -8.19 22.61
N PRO A 15 9.15 -7.05 22.84
CA PRO A 15 8.59 -5.98 23.66
C PRO A 15 7.21 -5.51 23.16
N THR A 16 6.28 -5.32 24.08
CA THR A 16 4.97 -4.75 23.79
C THR A 16 5.07 -3.24 23.58
N LEU A 17 4.36 -2.72 22.58
CA LEU A 17 4.30 -1.28 22.33
C LEU A 17 3.25 -0.62 23.23
N THR A 18 3.48 0.64 23.57
CA THR A 18 2.48 1.49 24.25
C THR A 18 1.36 1.92 23.32
N THR A 19 1.67 2.06 22.02
CA THR A 19 0.71 2.37 20.96
C THR A 19 0.54 1.16 20.07
N THR A 20 -0.63 0.52 20.13
CA THR A 20 -0.96 -0.69 19.35
C THR A 20 -1.92 -0.41 18.19
N THR A 21 -2.46 0.81 18.09
CA THR A 21 -3.36 1.22 17.01
C THR A 21 -3.24 2.72 16.77
N CYS A 22 -3.20 3.12 15.49
CA CYS A 22 -3.30 4.51 15.06
C CYS A 22 -4.54 4.70 14.19
N GLU A 23 -5.18 5.86 14.33
CA GLU A 23 -6.24 6.34 13.44
C GLU A 23 -5.72 7.60 12.76
N LEU A 24 -5.90 7.69 11.44
CA LEU A 24 -5.34 8.77 10.64
C LEU A 24 -6.33 9.19 9.56
N GLU A 25 -6.61 10.49 9.52
CA GLU A 25 -7.39 11.10 8.44
C GLU A 25 -6.56 11.26 7.16
N PRO A 26 -7.19 11.35 5.99
CA PRO A 26 -6.51 11.66 4.73
C PRO A 26 -5.66 12.93 4.84
N GLY A 27 -4.34 12.79 4.71
CA GLY A 27 -3.40 13.90 4.95
C GLY A 27 -2.41 13.62 6.07
N GLU A 28 -2.84 12.85 7.07
CA GLU A 28 -2.22 12.83 8.37
C GLU A 28 -1.05 11.86 8.47
N SER A 29 -0.25 12.11 9.51
CA SER A 29 0.94 11.36 9.88
C SER A 29 0.97 11.13 11.38
N ALA A 30 1.34 9.92 11.79
CA ALA A 30 1.72 9.63 13.17
C ALA A 30 3.13 9.03 13.22
N SER A 31 3.77 9.20 14.37
CA SER A 31 5.06 8.59 14.70
C SER A 31 4.87 7.64 15.87
N ILE A 32 5.51 6.47 15.78
CA ILE A 32 5.50 5.44 16.82
C ILE A 32 6.96 5.12 17.13
N PHE A 33 7.29 5.09 18.42
CA PHE A 33 8.61 4.67 18.87
C PHE A 33 8.64 3.15 18.98
N ILE A 34 9.58 2.54 18.28
CA ILE A 34 9.78 1.09 18.27
C ILE A 34 11.08 0.79 19.03
N PRO A 35 11.04 -0.04 20.11
CA PRO A 35 12.25 -0.42 20.82
C PRO A 35 13.09 -1.35 19.96
N ALA A 36 14.40 -1.38 20.21
CA ALA A 36 15.29 -2.43 19.72
C ALA A 36 15.70 -3.33 20.90
N PRO A 37 15.61 -4.68 20.78
CA PRO A 37 15.15 -5.42 19.61
C PRO A 37 13.62 -5.52 19.57
N TRP A 38 13.04 -5.59 18.39
CA TRP A 38 11.59 -5.76 18.22
C TRP A 38 11.26 -6.47 16.91
N THR A 39 10.28 -7.36 16.93
CA THR A 39 9.73 -7.92 15.68
C THR A 39 8.22 -7.75 15.70
N GLY A 40 7.67 -7.38 14.57
CA GLY A 40 6.26 -7.11 14.49
C GLY A 40 5.84 -6.65 13.12
N GLN A 41 4.60 -6.20 13.06
CA GLN A 41 3.94 -5.88 11.81
C GLN A 41 2.89 -4.80 12.00
N LEU A 42 2.61 -4.10 10.91
CA LEU A 42 1.54 -3.11 10.81
C LEU A 42 0.82 -3.27 9.48
N TRP A 43 -0.47 -2.93 9.49
CA TRP A 43 -1.31 -3.01 8.31
C TRP A 43 -2.47 -2.03 8.41
N ALA A 44 -3.18 -1.83 7.31
CA ALA A 44 -4.34 -0.95 7.25
C ALA A 44 -5.64 -1.75 7.27
N ARG A 45 -6.59 -1.30 8.09
CA ARG A 45 -7.99 -1.76 8.09
C ARG A 45 -8.86 -0.81 7.29
N THR A 46 -9.79 -1.36 6.52
CA THR A 46 -10.72 -0.56 5.71
C THR A 46 -12.16 -1.02 5.90
N LEU A 47 -13.09 -0.07 5.77
CA LEU A 47 -14.54 -0.28 5.92
C LEU A 47 -14.89 -0.92 7.27
N CYS A 48 -14.40 -0.30 8.33
CA CYS A 48 -14.62 -0.66 9.72
C CYS A 48 -15.91 -0.05 10.26
N SER A 49 -16.60 -0.82 11.11
CA SER A 49 -17.79 -0.36 11.81
C SER A 49 -18.04 -1.18 13.08
N TYR A 50 -18.86 -0.63 13.97
CA TYR A 50 -19.42 -1.36 15.10
C TYR A 50 -20.73 -2.03 14.71
N ASP A 51 -20.86 -3.32 15.02
CA ASP A 51 -22.13 -4.04 14.90
C ASP A 51 -23.13 -3.62 16.01
N LEU A 52 -24.38 -4.09 15.92
CA LEU A 52 -25.42 -3.79 16.91
C LEU A 52 -25.11 -4.31 18.33
N THR A 53 -24.10 -5.19 18.47
CA THR A 53 -23.62 -5.71 19.75
C THR A 53 -22.43 -4.94 20.29
N GLY A 54 -21.97 -3.90 19.59
CA GLY A 54 -20.81 -3.09 19.96
C GLY A 54 -19.47 -3.74 19.61
N ARG A 55 -19.44 -4.76 18.73
CA ARG A 55 -18.18 -5.35 18.25
C ARG A 55 -17.67 -4.61 17.03
N PHE A 56 -16.40 -4.25 17.07
CA PHE A 56 -15.68 -3.62 15.97
C PHE A 56 -15.26 -4.68 14.94
N ASN A 57 -15.61 -4.47 13.66
CA ASN A 57 -15.20 -5.33 12.56
C ASN A 57 -14.88 -4.50 11.32
N CYS A 58 -13.93 -4.96 10.51
CA CYS A 58 -13.54 -4.36 9.24
C CYS A 58 -13.73 -5.32 8.07
N LEU A 59 -14.03 -4.80 6.87
CA LEU A 59 -14.14 -5.64 5.68
C LEU A 59 -12.80 -6.27 5.28
N THR A 60 -11.70 -5.51 5.41
CA THR A 60 -10.36 -6.02 5.10
C THR A 60 -9.40 -5.70 6.24
N GLY A 61 -8.45 -6.59 6.49
CA GLY A 61 -7.43 -6.41 7.52
C GLY A 61 -7.97 -6.49 8.95
N ASP A 62 -9.16 -7.06 9.16
CA ASP A 62 -9.65 -7.29 10.52
C ASP A 62 -8.68 -8.18 11.32
N CYS A 63 -8.74 -8.16 12.65
CA CYS A 63 -7.91 -9.02 13.50
C CYS A 63 -8.71 -9.97 14.38
N GLY A 64 -10.03 -10.04 14.19
CA GLY A 64 -10.94 -11.00 14.82
C GLY A 64 -11.14 -10.80 16.31
N THR A 65 -10.63 -9.71 16.90
CA THR A 65 -10.75 -9.42 18.34
C THR A 65 -12.13 -8.87 18.70
N GLY A 66 -12.86 -8.31 17.73
CA GLY A 66 -14.08 -7.55 17.98
C GLY A 66 -13.80 -6.16 18.59
N SER A 67 -12.53 -5.72 18.63
CA SER A 67 -12.08 -4.44 19.16
C SER A 67 -11.13 -3.73 18.19
N GLU A 68 -10.97 -2.42 18.38
CA GLU A 68 -9.96 -1.66 17.64
C GLU A 68 -8.55 -2.15 17.96
N ASP A 69 -8.25 -2.48 19.22
CA ASP A 69 -6.97 -3.07 19.57
C ASP A 69 -6.89 -4.52 19.05
N CYS A 70 -5.82 -4.81 18.32
CA CYS A 70 -5.52 -6.15 17.83
C CYS A 70 -4.62 -6.96 18.79
N ALA A 71 -4.08 -6.35 19.85
CA ALA A 71 -3.19 -6.99 20.80
C ALA A 71 -2.07 -7.77 20.08
N SER A 72 -2.01 -9.10 20.26
CA SER A 72 -1.09 -10.02 19.54
C SER A 72 -1.81 -10.91 18.52
N ALA A 73 -3.02 -10.52 18.10
CA ALA A 73 -3.80 -11.28 17.14
C ALA A 73 -3.17 -11.22 15.74
N GLN A 74 -3.36 -12.29 14.97
CA GLN A 74 -2.96 -12.33 13.57
C GLN A 74 -3.99 -11.60 12.71
N THR A 75 -3.52 -11.00 11.61
CA THR A 75 -4.43 -10.39 10.63
C THR A 75 -5.39 -11.42 10.02
N VAL A 76 -6.56 -10.98 9.58
CA VAL A 76 -7.53 -11.76 8.79
C VAL A 76 -7.36 -11.33 7.33
N PRO A 77 -6.93 -12.24 6.43
CA PRO A 77 -6.84 -12.00 4.99
C PRO A 77 -8.18 -11.58 4.37
N PRO A 78 -8.16 -10.77 3.29
CA PRO A 78 -6.99 -10.25 2.58
C PRO A 78 -6.36 -9.04 3.25
N VAL A 79 -5.03 -9.00 3.30
CA VAL A 79 -4.31 -7.89 3.95
C VAL A 79 -2.87 -7.78 3.47
N THR A 80 -2.50 -6.58 3.02
CA THR A 80 -1.11 -6.20 2.77
C THR A 80 -0.48 -5.77 4.09
N VAL A 81 0.70 -6.29 4.40
CA VAL A 81 1.36 -6.13 5.70
C VAL A 81 2.74 -5.52 5.52
N ALA A 82 3.10 -4.52 6.33
CA ALA A 82 4.49 -4.12 6.51
C ALA A 82 5.05 -4.82 7.75
N MET A 83 6.15 -5.55 7.57
CA MET A 83 6.80 -6.36 8.60
C MET A 83 8.19 -5.83 8.92
N PHE A 84 8.61 -6.00 10.17
CA PHE A 84 9.87 -5.48 10.69
C PHE A 84 10.50 -6.48 11.67
N ASN A 85 11.82 -6.54 11.63
CA ASN A 85 12.70 -7.14 12.61
C ASN A 85 13.82 -6.15 12.88
N MET A 86 13.69 -5.45 14.01
CA MET A 86 14.57 -4.39 14.49
C MET A 86 15.63 -5.02 15.39
N SER A 87 16.89 -4.77 15.06
CA SER A 87 18.02 -5.32 15.81
C SER A 87 18.52 -4.36 16.88
N SER A 88 19.02 -4.91 17.99
CA SER A 88 19.71 -4.17 19.06
C SER A 88 21.20 -4.46 19.15
N ASP A 89 21.84 -4.91 18.06
CA ASP A 89 23.22 -5.46 17.95
C ASP A 89 23.32 -7.00 17.73
N GLY A 90 22.26 -7.64 17.24
CA GLY A 90 22.27 -8.96 16.58
C GLY A 90 22.18 -8.82 15.05
N ASP A 91 22.48 -9.84 14.24
CA ASP A 91 22.51 -9.75 12.76
C ASP A 91 23.45 -8.68 12.18
N GLY A 92 24.49 -8.29 12.93
CA GLY A 92 25.45 -7.25 12.50
C GLY A 92 24.92 -5.81 12.60
N GLY A 93 23.84 -5.59 13.37
CA GLY A 93 23.20 -4.27 13.51
C GLY A 93 22.27 -3.91 12.34
N LEU A 94 21.83 -4.92 11.59
CA LEU A 94 20.89 -4.77 10.48
C LEU A 94 19.45 -5.00 10.96
N ASP A 95 18.58 -4.07 10.61
CA ASP A 95 17.14 -4.23 10.66
C ASP A 95 16.66 -4.88 9.36
N PHE A 96 15.70 -5.80 9.43
CA PHE A 96 15.02 -6.36 8.27
C PHE A 96 13.60 -5.84 8.20
N TYR A 97 13.15 -5.45 7.01
CA TYR A 97 11.83 -4.86 6.80
C TYR A 97 11.25 -5.28 5.46
N GLY A 98 9.94 -5.20 5.30
CA GLY A 98 9.30 -5.72 4.09
C GLY A 98 7.86 -5.31 3.94
N VAL A 99 7.41 -5.09 2.72
CA VAL A 99 5.98 -5.21 2.37
C VAL A 99 5.72 -6.66 1.96
N SER A 100 4.64 -7.24 2.48
CA SER A 100 4.20 -8.59 2.17
C SER A 100 2.75 -8.61 1.69
N VAL A 101 2.53 -9.38 0.64
CA VAL A 101 1.22 -9.76 0.10
C VAL A 101 0.98 -11.26 0.22
N THR A 102 1.76 -11.98 1.04
CA THR A 102 1.56 -13.43 1.28
C THR A 102 0.21 -13.76 1.92
N ARG A 103 -0.42 -12.75 2.54
CA ARG A 103 -1.75 -12.81 3.18
C ARG A 103 -2.83 -12.10 2.37
N GLY A 104 -2.58 -11.85 1.09
CA GLY A 104 -3.50 -11.14 0.21
C GLY A 104 -3.12 -9.68 0.00
N TYR A 105 -3.99 -8.97 -0.70
CA TYR A 105 -3.86 -7.54 -0.96
C TYR A 105 -5.15 -6.82 -0.62
N ASN A 106 -5.05 -5.75 0.17
CA ASN A 106 -6.18 -4.85 0.42
C ASN A 106 -5.84 -3.37 0.14
N LEU A 107 -4.61 -2.95 0.38
CA LEU A 107 -4.19 -1.56 0.28
C LEU A 107 -2.72 -1.43 -0.10
N ALA A 108 -2.40 -0.43 -0.93
CA ALA A 108 -1.03 -0.17 -1.37
C ALA A 108 -0.15 0.32 -0.22
N ILE A 109 1.01 -0.31 -0.02
CA ILE A 109 1.97 0.07 1.02
C ILE A 109 3.35 0.30 0.39
N LEU A 110 4.02 1.36 0.84
CA LEU A 110 5.42 1.67 0.58
C LEU A 110 6.13 1.85 1.92
N VAL A 111 7.31 1.24 2.08
CA VAL A 111 8.20 1.44 3.22
C VAL A 111 9.53 1.97 2.72
N VAL A 112 9.94 3.12 3.23
CA VAL A 112 11.20 3.79 2.89
C VAL A 112 12.02 3.96 4.17
N PRO A 113 13.21 3.33 4.27
CA PRO A 113 14.16 3.63 5.35
C PRO A 113 14.72 5.05 5.21
N HIS A 114 15.02 5.73 6.31
CA HIS A 114 15.63 7.07 6.45
C HIS A 114 16.75 7.00 7.49
N GLY A 115 17.87 7.72 7.29
CA GLY A 115 18.99 7.73 8.23
C GLY A 115 20.24 8.38 7.63
N ASP A 116 21.23 8.70 8.46
CA ASP A 116 22.41 9.48 8.05
C ASP A 116 23.45 8.65 7.25
N ASP A 117 23.48 7.32 7.41
CA ASP A 117 24.43 6.39 6.77
C ASP A 117 23.77 5.53 5.66
N GLN A 118 22.84 6.12 4.91
CA GLN A 118 21.88 5.47 3.99
C GLN A 118 22.46 4.91 2.68
N ALA A 119 23.77 4.74 2.58
CA ALA A 119 24.42 4.34 1.33
C ALA A 119 24.24 2.84 1.05
N ASP A 120 22.98 2.35 0.93
CA ASP A 120 22.53 1.19 0.13
C ASP A 120 21.16 0.59 0.54
N CYS A 121 20.40 1.20 1.46
CA CYS A 121 19.09 0.67 1.87
C CYS A 121 18.00 0.89 0.80
N MET A 122 17.24 -0.17 0.47
CA MET A 122 16.23 -0.15 -0.59
C MET A 122 14.81 0.00 -0.04
N ALA A 123 13.98 0.81 -0.71
CA ALA A 123 12.55 0.83 -0.42
C ALA A 123 11.89 -0.51 -0.81
N THR A 124 10.90 -0.93 -0.03
CA THR A 124 10.02 -2.08 -0.30
C THR A 124 8.60 -1.60 -0.48
N ALA A 125 7.87 -2.15 -1.46
CA ALA A 125 6.56 -1.65 -1.83
C ALA A 125 5.71 -2.65 -2.58
N CYS A 126 4.39 -2.56 -2.38
CA CYS A 126 3.39 -3.10 -3.27
C CYS A 126 2.33 -2.03 -3.52
N VAL A 127 2.47 -1.32 -4.64
CA VAL A 127 1.63 -0.14 -4.97
C VAL A 127 0.56 -0.43 -6.01
N ASN A 128 0.66 -1.56 -6.71
CA ASN A 128 -0.28 -1.95 -7.74
C ASN A 128 -1.33 -2.89 -7.16
N SER A 129 -2.60 -2.53 -7.33
CA SER A 129 -3.71 -3.41 -6.99
C SER A 129 -3.85 -4.55 -8.00
N PRO A 130 -4.44 -5.69 -7.61
CA PRO A 130 -4.89 -6.69 -8.57
C PRO A 130 -5.90 -6.07 -9.56
N ASP A 131 -5.79 -6.47 -10.82
CA ASP A 131 -6.67 -6.03 -11.92
C ASP A 131 -8.07 -6.66 -11.79
N ASP A 132 -8.14 -7.90 -11.30
CA ASP A 132 -9.37 -8.64 -11.07
C ASP A 132 -9.24 -9.45 -9.75
N PRO A 133 -10.21 -9.38 -8.82
CA PRO A 133 -10.21 -10.16 -7.59
C PRO A 133 -10.13 -11.69 -7.79
N SER A 134 -10.51 -12.21 -8.95
CA SER A 134 -10.40 -13.63 -9.30
C SER A 134 -8.97 -14.08 -9.65
N GLU A 135 -8.06 -13.14 -9.90
CA GLU A 135 -6.61 -13.41 -10.06
C GLU A 135 -5.92 -13.67 -8.72
N THR A 136 -6.63 -13.34 -7.65
CA THR A 136 -6.34 -13.80 -6.29
C THR A 136 -7.25 -14.99 -5.96
N GLY A 137 -7.05 -15.69 -4.85
CA GLY A 137 -7.92 -16.80 -4.42
C GLY A 137 -9.39 -16.44 -4.13
N GLY A 138 -9.90 -15.35 -4.69
CA GLY A 138 -11.14 -14.66 -4.37
C GLY A 138 -10.89 -13.48 -3.44
N GLU A 139 -11.58 -12.36 -3.68
CA GLU A 139 -11.62 -11.17 -2.79
C GLU A 139 -10.27 -10.53 -2.42
N GLY A 140 -9.16 -10.86 -3.08
CA GLY A 140 -7.83 -10.37 -2.74
C GLY A 140 -7.00 -11.33 -1.89
N THR A 141 -7.51 -12.51 -1.53
CA THR A 141 -6.84 -13.47 -0.62
C THR A 141 -5.89 -14.41 -1.37
N THR A 142 -4.97 -15.07 -0.68
CA THR A 142 -4.12 -16.09 -1.31
C THR A 142 -4.80 -17.45 -1.31
N THR A 143 -4.40 -18.35 -2.21
CA THR A 143 -4.92 -19.73 -2.23
C THR A 143 -4.66 -20.49 -0.93
N CYS A 144 -3.57 -20.17 -0.22
CA CYS A 144 -3.31 -20.71 1.12
C CYS A 144 -4.42 -20.32 2.11
N PHE A 145 -4.75 -19.04 2.20
CA PHE A 145 -5.77 -18.57 3.14
C PHE A 145 -7.20 -18.86 2.68
N ALA A 146 -7.42 -19.05 1.37
CA ALA A 146 -8.70 -19.48 0.82
C ALA A 146 -8.99 -20.97 1.08
N PHE A 147 -8.00 -21.85 0.88
CA PHE A 147 -8.23 -23.30 0.78
C PHE A 147 -7.40 -24.15 1.75
N GLY A 148 -6.36 -23.60 2.37
CA GLY A 148 -5.52 -24.30 3.35
C GLY A 148 -4.67 -25.44 2.77
N ASP A 149 -4.49 -25.49 1.44
CA ASP A 149 -3.72 -26.53 0.79
C ASP A 149 -2.22 -26.46 1.20
N PRO A 150 -1.62 -27.55 1.70
CA PRO A 150 -0.25 -27.54 2.23
C PRO A 150 0.81 -27.06 1.22
N LYS A 151 0.61 -27.33 -0.09
CA LYS A 151 1.53 -26.88 -1.13
C LYS A 151 1.49 -25.36 -1.28
N ASN A 152 0.31 -24.77 -1.24
CA ASN A 152 0.15 -23.31 -1.31
C ASN A 152 0.54 -22.59 -0.01
N CYS A 153 0.45 -23.29 1.12
CA CYS A 153 0.80 -22.74 2.44
C CYS A 153 2.25 -23.00 2.87
N CYS A 154 3.08 -23.61 2.04
CA CYS A 154 4.44 -24.05 2.40
C CYS A 154 4.47 -24.78 3.76
N SER A 155 3.60 -25.77 3.96
CA SER A 155 3.46 -26.45 5.24
C SER A 155 3.64 -27.97 5.13
N GLY A 156 3.98 -28.61 6.25
CA GLY A 156 4.23 -30.04 6.31
C GLY A 156 5.38 -30.46 5.38
N ALA A 157 5.08 -31.29 4.38
CA ALA A 157 6.07 -31.74 3.38
C ALA A 157 6.59 -30.61 2.47
N TYR A 158 5.86 -29.50 2.40
CA TYR A 158 6.22 -28.32 1.59
C TYR A 158 6.84 -27.19 2.44
N ALA A 159 7.16 -27.45 3.71
CA ALA A 159 7.82 -26.48 4.58
C ALA A 159 9.30 -26.19 4.23
N PRO A 160 10.08 -27.16 3.70
CA PRO A 160 11.41 -26.84 3.16
C PRO A 160 11.32 -25.88 1.96
N PRO A 161 12.19 -24.86 1.87
CA PRO A 161 12.17 -23.90 0.75
C PRO A 161 12.29 -24.56 -0.63
N ASP A 162 13.08 -25.64 -0.72
CA ASP A 162 13.29 -26.39 -1.96
C ASP A 162 12.03 -27.16 -2.41
N THR A 163 11.04 -27.32 -1.54
CA THR A 163 9.78 -28.02 -1.86
C THR A 163 8.58 -27.08 -1.95
N CYS A 164 8.67 -25.82 -1.49
CA CYS A 164 7.61 -24.83 -1.71
C CYS A 164 7.76 -24.09 -3.05
N GLU A 165 7.08 -24.58 -4.08
CA GLU A 165 7.06 -23.94 -5.40
C GLU A 165 6.18 -22.68 -5.44
N PRO A 166 6.58 -21.63 -6.18
CA PRO A 166 5.72 -20.48 -6.44
C PRO A 166 4.35 -20.88 -7.03
N SER A 167 3.28 -20.27 -6.52
CA SER A 167 1.91 -20.47 -6.98
C SER A 167 1.52 -19.46 -8.07
N TYR A 168 0.36 -19.64 -8.71
CA TYR A 168 -0.18 -18.65 -9.64
C TYR A 168 -0.26 -17.25 -9.01
N TYR A 169 -0.70 -17.18 -7.75
CA TYR A 169 -0.79 -15.94 -6.99
C TYR A 169 0.58 -15.24 -6.87
N SER A 170 1.64 -15.97 -6.52
CA SER A 170 2.96 -15.36 -6.35
C SER A 170 3.57 -14.91 -7.68
N PHE A 171 3.31 -15.60 -8.79
CA PHE A 171 3.67 -15.12 -10.12
C PHE A 171 2.91 -13.86 -10.51
N TYR A 172 1.59 -13.84 -10.28
CA TYR A 172 0.73 -12.68 -10.57
C TYR A 172 1.24 -11.42 -9.85
N PHE A 173 1.44 -11.53 -8.52
CA PHE A 173 1.98 -10.43 -7.72
C PHE A 173 3.47 -10.16 -7.96
N GLY A 174 4.21 -11.04 -8.63
CA GLY A 174 5.58 -10.75 -9.07
C GLY A 174 5.65 -9.61 -10.07
N SER A 175 4.79 -9.67 -11.08
CA SER A 175 4.70 -8.61 -12.09
C SER A 175 4.17 -7.29 -11.54
N LYS A 176 3.33 -7.34 -10.50
CA LYS A 176 2.67 -6.17 -9.90
C LYS A 176 3.48 -5.54 -8.78
N CYS A 177 4.12 -6.36 -7.95
CA CYS A 177 4.79 -5.95 -6.73
C CYS A 177 6.16 -6.64 -6.62
N PRO A 178 7.11 -6.31 -7.51
CA PRO A 178 8.44 -6.94 -7.53
C PRO A 178 9.32 -6.58 -6.32
N TRP A 179 8.88 -5.62 -5.49
CA TRP A 179 9.55 -5.19 -4.26
C TRP A 179 8.78 -5.57 -2.99
N ALA A 180 7.98 -6.64 -3.04
CA ALA A 180 7.25 -7.18 -1.90
C ALA A 180 7.41 -8.71 -1.82
N TYR A 181 7.27 -9.25 -0.61
CA TYR A 181 7.18 -10.69 -0.35
C TYR A 181 5.82 -11.24 -0.80
N ARG A 182 5.81 -12.28 -1.62
CA ARG A 182 4.60 -12.82 -2.28
C ARG A 182 4.22 -14.22 -1.80
N TYR A 183 5.18 -14.96 -1.25
CA TYR A 183 5.00 -16.27 -0.59
C TYR A 183 6.04 -16.44 0.52
N VAL A 184 5.94 -17.53 1.31
CA VAL A 184 6.69 -17.71 2.58
C VAL A 184 8.20 -17.71 2.37
N ASP A 185 8.69 -18.34 1.30
CA ASP A 185 10.11 -18.45 0.96
C ASP A 185 10.48 -17.57 -0.24
N ASP A 186 9.86 -16.39 -0.34
CA ASP A 186 10.13 -15.44 -1.41
C ASP A 186 11.35 -14.59 -1.08
N ASP A 187 12.47 -14.84 -1.75
CA ASP A 187 13.63 -13.93 -1.70
C ASP A 187 13.46 -12.71 -2.63
N GLY A 188 12.27 -12.52 -3.22
CA GLY A 188 12.01 -11.54 -4.28
C GLY A 188 12.48 -12.02 -5.66
N GLU A 189 12.18 -11.28 -6.74
CA GLU A 189 12.66 -11.64 -8.10
C GLU A 189 14.19 -11.56 -8.25
N GLU A 190 14.89 -11.02 -7.25
CA GLU A 190 16.33 -11.10 -7.13
C GLU A 190 16.67 -11.74 -5.78
N LYS A 191 17.10 -13.01 -5.80
CA LYS A 191 17.54 -13.82 -4.63
C LYS A 191 18.65 -13.20 -3.75
N ASN A 192 19.05 -11.96 -4.02
CA ASN A 192 20.08 -11.22 -3.32
C ASN A 192 19.56 -9.87 -2.75
N ARG A 193 18.24 -9.62 -2.81
CA ARG A 193 17.62 -8.43 -2.23
C ARG A 193 17.13 -8.72 -0.83
N THR A 194 18.07 -8.76 0.12
CA THR A 194 17.70 -8.64 1.52
C THR A 194 17.31 -7.20 1.78
N PHE A 195 16.04 -6.93 2.09
CA PHE A 195 15.59 -5.64 2.59
C PHE A 195 16.11 -5.45 4.02
N ALA A 196 17.41 -5.15 4.10
CA ALA A 196 18.13 -4.90 5.33
C ALA A 196 18.70 -3.49 5.33
N CYS A 197 18.72 -2.85 6.49
CA CYS A 197 19.31 -1.52 6.66
C CYS A 197 19.89 -1.40 8.06
N SER A 198 21.04 -0.73 8.19
CA SER A 198 21.59 -0.36 9.50
C SER A 198 21.08 1.01 9.93
N CYS A 199 20.65 1.14 11.19
CA CYS A 199 20.32 2.41 11.84
C CYS A 199 19.36 3.29 11.04
N ALA A 200 18.16 2.78 10.76
CA ALA A 200 17.15 3.51 10.01
C ALA A 200 15.88 3.81 10.82
N ASP A 201 15.38 5.01 10.57
CA ASP A 201 13.98 5.39 10.71
C ASP A 201 13.19 4.86 9.52
N TYR A 202 11.90 4.59 9.68
CA TYR A 202 11.09 4.02 8.60
C TYR A 202 9.85 4.87 8.32
N ARG A 203 9.73 5.34 7.08
CA ARG A 203 8.50 5.95 6.60
C ARG A 203 7.66 4.89 5.92
N ILE A 204 6.55 4.52 6.54
CA ILE A 204 5.47 3.80 5.85
C ILE A 204 4.59 4.80 5.11
N THR A 205 4.03 4.43 3.98
CA THR A 205 3.05 5.25 3.26
C THR A 205 1.94 4.33 2.77
N LEU A 206 0.72 4.61 3.23
CA LEU A 206 -0.50 3.95 2.80
C LEU A 206 -1.07 4.69 1.58
N CYS A 207 -1.42 3.96 0.53
CA CYS A 207 -1.87 4.51 -0.75
C CYS A 207 -0.87 5.53 -1.35
N PRO A 208 0.42 5.18 -1.53
CA PRO A 208 1.37 6.07 -2.18
C PRO A 208 0.90 6.39 -3.61
N HIS A 209 1.05 7.64 -4.04
CA HIS A 209 0.79 8.00 -5.44
C HIS A 209 1.73 7.20 -6.34
N PRO A 210 1.31 6.78 -7.55
CA PRO A 210 2.22 6.30 -8.56
C PRO A 210 3.11 7.48 -9.01
N SER A 211 4.17 7.74 -8.27
CA SER A 211 5.41 8.21 -8.86
C SER A 211 6.06 6.98 -9.47
N PRO A 212 6.67 7.06 -10.66
CA PRO A 212 7.43 5.95 -11.19
C PRO A 212 8.49 5.61 -10.13
N ALA A 213 8.28 4.51 -9.41
CA ALA A 213 9.28 3.87 -8.58
C ALA A 213 10.30 3.29 -9.56
N THR A 214 11.12 4.16 -10.15
CA THR A 214 12.46 3.76 -10.51
C THR A 214 13.11 3.38 -9.19
N GLY A 215 13.42 2.09 -9.01
CA GLY A 215 14.28 1.63 -7.94
C GLY A 215 15.60 2.38 -8.05
N HIS A 216 15.67 3.53 -7.41
CA HIS A 216 16.79 4.44 -7.42
C HIS A 216 17.05 4.75 -5.96
N LYS A 217 18.31 4.53 -5.57
CA LYS A 217 18.89 4.87 -4.28
C LYS A 217 18.30 6.20 -3.79
N ALA A 218 18.03 6.29 -2.49
CA ALA A 218 17.60 7.53 -1.85
C ALA A 218 18.58 8.64 -2.26
N ALA A 219 18.14 9.54 -3.14
CA ALA A 219 18.97 10.60 -3.66
C ALA A 219 18.92 11.78 -2.69
N THR A 220 20.03 12.04 -2.03
CA THR A 220 20.28 13.26 -1.27
C THR A 220 20.17 14.47 -2.19
N GLY A 221 19.44 15.48 -1.73
CA GLY A 221 19.21 16.71 -2.47
C GLY A 221 20.50 17.53 -2.64
N ALA A 222 20.90 17.74 -3.89
CA ALA A 222 21.77 18.85 -4.28
C ALA A 222 21.18 19.50 -5.54
N GLY A 223 20.69 20.73 -5.40
CA GLY A 223 19.99 21.45 -6.45
C GLY A 223 20.84 21.67 -7.70
N THR A 224 20.28 21.33 -8.85
CA THR A 224 20.68 21.95 -10.13
C THR A 224 19.46 22.11 -11.05
N ARG A 225 19.34 23.33 -11.56
CA ARG A 225 18.29 23.93 -12.41
C ARG A 225 17.98 23.07 -13.65
N PRO A 226 16.71 22.81 -14.03
CA PRO A 226 16.44 22.19 -15.31
C PRO A 226 16.49 23.23 -16.44
N SER A 227 17.42 23.01 -17.37
CA SER A 227 17.48 23.71 -18.66
C SER A 227 16.32 23.29 -19.56
N SER A 228 15.63 24.30 -20.09
CA SER A 228 14.55 24.21 -21.06
C SER A 228 14.92 23.41 -22.31
N ALA A 229 14.11 22.40 -22.66
CA ALA A 229 14.09 21.80 -23.99
C ALA A 229 12.68 21.92 -24.58
N ARG A 230 12.48 22.97 -25.38
CA ARG A 230 11.26 23.25 -26.15
C ARG A 230 11.28 22.47 -27.46
N LYS A 231 10.30 21.58 -27.70
CA LYS A 231 9.93 21.11 -29.05
C LYS A 231 8.41 21.05 -29.25
N THR A 232 7.92 22.08 -29.95
CA THR A 232 6.88 22.07 -31.00
C THR A 232 5.58 21.27 -30.78
N LYS A 233 4.56 21.91 -30.20
CA LYS A 233 3.14 21.61 -30.44
C LYS A 233 2.34 22.90 -30.58
N ARG A 234 2.30 23.47 -31.79
CA ARG A 234 1.47 24.65 -32.14
C ARG A 234 0.78 24.43 -33.48
N VAL A 235 -0.08 23.43 -33.56
CA VAL A 235 -1.07 23.29 -34.65
C VAL A 235 -2.37 22.66 -34.10
N ILE A 236 -2.26 21.67 -33.20
CA ILE A 236 -3.42 20.91 -32.69
C ILE A 236 -4.34 21.74 -31.79
N VAL A 237 -3.79 22.67 -30.98
CA VAL A 237 -4.60 23.49 -30.04
C VAL A 237 -5.52 24.48 -30.77
N ILE A 238 -5.07 25.05 -31.89
CA ILE A 238 -5.87 26.05 -32.64
C ILE A 238 -7.05 25.35 -33.34
N VAL A 239 -6.83 24.16 -33.91
CA VAL A 239 -7.90 23.39 -34.56
C VAL A 239 -8.98 23.00 -33.55
N PHE A 240 -8.59 22.58 -32.33
CA PHE A 240 -9.56 22.20 -31.29
C PHE A 240 -10.42 23.38 -30.83
N VAL A 241 -9.81 24.55 -30.62
CA VAL A 241 -10.53 25.78 -30.20
C VAL A 241 -11.53 26.24 -31.28
N VAL A 242 -11.14 26.18 -32.55
CA VAL A 242 -12.03 26.57 -33.67
C VAL A 242 -13.20 25.60 -33.80
N VAL A 243 -12.97 24.29 -33.69
CA VAL A 243 -14.03 23.28 -33.77
C VAL A 243 -15.03 23.44 -32.63
N VAL A 244 -14.56 23.63 -31.39
CA VAL A 244 -15.43 23.83 -30.22
C VAL A 244 -16.26 25.13 -30.37
N ALA A 245 -15.65 26.21 -30.87
CA ALA A 245 -16.37 27.46 -31.10
C ALA A 245 -17.46 27.31 -32.18
N VAL A 246 -17.17 26.61 -33.28
CA VAL A 246 -18.14 26.36 -34.36
C VAL A 246 -19.31 25.49 -33.86
N ILE A 247 -19.04 24.46 -33.06
CA ILE A 247 -20.09 23.61 -32.47
C ILE A 247 -20.98 24.43 -31.52
N ALA A 248 -20.40 25.28 -30.67
CA ALA A 248 -21.17 26.15 -29.77
C ALA A 248 -22.06 27.15 -30.53
N ILE A 249 -21.56 27.70 -31.64
CA ILE A 249 -22.34 28.60 -32.52
C ILE A 249 -23.48 27.83 -33.20
N LEU A 250 -23.23 26.62 -33.70
CA LEU A 250 -24.28 25.78 -34.29
C LEU A 250 -25.38 25.42 -33.28
N LEU A 251 -25.00 25.07 -32.05
CA LEU A 251 -25.96 24.74 -30.99
C LEU A 251 -26.78 25.95 -30.54
N THR A 252 -26.18 27.14 -30.52
CA THR A 252 -26.91 28.38 -30.19
C THR A 252 -27.85 28.81 -31.33
N VAL A 253 -27.43 28.68 -32.58
CA VAL A 253 -28.30 28.92 -33.75
C VAL A 253 -29.45 27.90 -33.80
N LEU A 254 -29.21 26.62 -33.49
CA LEU A 254 -30.24 25.60 -33.43
C LEU A 254 -31.31 25.91 -32.35
N LYS A 255 -30.88 26.41 -31.18
CA LYS A 255 -31.78 26.89 -30.12
C LYS A 255 -32.61 28.11 -30.53
N ILE A 256 -32.11 28.96 -31.42
CA ILE A 256 -32.82 30.14 -31.92
C ILE A 256 -33.83 29.76 -33.02
N LEU A 257 -33.48 28.79 -33.87
CA LEU A 257 -34.29 28.39 -35.02
C LEU A 257 -35.40 27.38 -34.69
N ALA A 258 -35.30 26.65 -33.58
CA ALA A 258 -36.29 25.65 -33.17
C ALA A 258 -36.56 25.70 -31.64
N PRO A 259 -37.26 26.73 -31.13
CA PRO A 259 -37.53 26.88 -29.70
C PRO A 259 -38.49 25.83 -29.13
N ASP A 260 -39.28 25.14 -29.97
CA ASP A 260 -40.43 24.33 -29.52
C ASP A 260 -40.27 22.80 -29.64
N PHE A 261 -39.08 22.28 -29.92
CA PHE A 261 -38.85 20.83 -29.93
C PHE A 261 -37.65 20.44 -29.07
N VAL A 262 -37.92 20.06 -27.82
CA VAL A 262 -37.69 18.70 -27.29
C VAL A 262 -38.07 18.70 -25.80
N CYS A 263 -39.31 18.30 -25.51
CA CYS A 263 -39.71 17.68 -24.25
C CYS A 263 -40.81 16.65 -24.51
N ILE A 264 -40.44 15.38 -24.70
CA ILE A 264 -41.21 14.16 -24.36
C ILE A 264 -40.10 13.11 -24.12
N GLY A 265 -39.88 12.44 -22.99
CA GLY A 265 -40.76 12.01 -21.92
C GLY A 265 -40.74 10.46 -21.89
N LEU A 266 -40.13 9.89 -20.83
CA LEU A 266 -40.05 8.47 -20.42
C LEU A 266 -39.14 7.52 -21.23
N TRP A 267 -37.98 7.15 -20.64
CA TRP A 267 -37.63 5.82 -20.07
C TRP A 267 -36.55 6.03 -18.99
N GLU A 268 -36.66 5.35 -17.86
CA GLU A 268 -35.68 5.34 -16.78
C GLU A 268 -34.35 4.71 -17.23
N ILE A 269 -33.22 5.41 -17.05
CA ILE A 269 -31.97 4.82 -16.55
C ILE A 269 -31.31 5.87 -15.65
N CYS A 270 -31.38 5.65 -14.34
CA CYS A 270 -30.44 6.24 -13.40
C CYS A 270 -29.03 5.72 -13.71
N LEU A 271 -28.15 6.60 -14.18
CA LEU A 271 -26.71 6.41 -14.03
C LEU A 271 -26.14 7.69 -13.42
N GLY A 272 -26.05 7.67 -12.10
CA GLY A 272 -25.20 8.58 -11.36
C GLY A 272 -23.75 8.23 -11.65
N VAL A 273 -22.98 9.21 -12.10
CA VAL A 273 -21.53 9.20 -11.86
C VAL A 273 -21.31 10.09 -10.65
N LYS A 274 -21.31 9.43 -9.50
CA LYS A 274 -20.73 9.95 -8.26
C LYS A 274 -19.23 10.18 -8.45
N ASN A 275 -18.74 11.16 -7.70
CA ASN A 275 -17.36 11.34 -7.25
C ASN A 275 -16.39 12.05 -8.21
N VAL A 276 -16.38 13.39 -8.06
CA VAL A 276 -15.12 14.13 -8.02
C VAL A 276 -14.30 13.55 -6.86
N VAL A 277 -13.27 12.78 -7.18
CA VAL A 277 -12.28 12.31 -6.21
C VAL A 277 -11.50 13.54 -5.76
N THR A 278 -11.70 13.95 -4.50
CA THR A 278 -10.84 14.92 -3.83
C THR A 278 -9.51 14.23 -3.49
N ASP A 279 -8.41 14.83 -3.95
CA ASP A 279 -7.03 14.44 -3.64
C ASP A 279 -6.81 14.35 -2.12
N SER A 280 -6.32 13.22 -1.63
CA SER A 280 -5.83 13.12 -0.26
C SER A 280 -4.69 12.10 -0.16
N PHE A 281 -3.55 12.54 0.39
CA PHE A 281 -2.28 11.79 0.52
C PHE A 281 -1.95 11.57 1.99
N TYR A 282 -1.25 10.51 2.37
CA TYR A 282 -0.81 10.28 3.76
C TYR A 282 0.73 10.19 3.80
N LEU A 283 1.36 10.72 4.85
CA LEU A 283 2.81 10.62 5.08
C LEU A 283 3.00 9.98 6.46
N TYR A 284 3.99 9.12 6.68
CA TYR A 284 4.35 8.68 8.04
C TYR A 284 5.83 8.93 8.27
N GLU A 285 6.25 9.03 9.52
CA GLU A 285 7.67 9.16 9.87
C GLU A 285 7.86 8.39 11.18
N LEU A 286 8.44 7.18 11.14
CA LEU A 286 8.89 6.49 12.36
C LEU A 286 10.24 7.06 12.75
N LYS A 287 10.43 7.36 14.04
CA LYS A 287 11.71 7.81 14.61
C LYS A 287 12.22 6.82 15.64
N SER A 288 13.48 6.45 15.53
CA SER A 288 14.29 5.66 16.43
C SER A 288 14.91 6.57 17.50
N GLU A 289 14.72 6.23 18.79
CA GLU A 289 15.46 6.87 19.88
C GLU A 289 16.58 5.94 20.36
N VAL A 290 17.83 6.35 20.12
CA VAL A 290 19.01 5.73 20.73
C VAL A 290 19.18 6.32 22.14
N TYR A 291 18.84 5.55 23.17
CA TYR A 291 19.23 5.90 24.54
C TYR A 291 20.72 5.60 24.74
N GLY A 292 21.55 6.63 24.54
CA GLY A 292 22.92 6.62 25.00
C GLY A 292 22.97 6.60 26.52
N LEU A 293 23.34 5.46 27.10
CA LEU A 293 23.77 5.39 28.50
C LEU A 293 25.12 6.10 28.62
N ASN A 294 25.08 7.37 29.04
CA ASN A 294 26.22 8.09 29.61
C ASN A 294 25.86 8.55 31.02
N ALA A 295 26.23 7.74 32.02
CA ALA A 295 26.70 8.17 33.34
C ALA A 295 27.40 6.98 34.02
#